data_AF-A0A3M0AE47-F1
#
_entry.id   AF-A0A3M0AE47-F1
#
_cell.length_a   1.000
_cell.length_b   1.000
_cell.length_c   1.000
_cell.angle_alpha   90.00
_cell.angle_beta   90.00
_cell.angle_gamma   90.00
#
_symmetry.space_group_name_H-M   'P 1'
#
loop_
_entity.id
_entity.type
_entity.pdbx_description
1 polymer ?
#
loop_
_entity_poly.entity_id
_entity_poly.type
_entity_poly.pdbx_seq_one_letter_code
_entity_poly.pdbx_strand_id
1 'polypeptide(L)'
;MNQEKKKKKKDLVIAEIEAGFLGIIIRDNSAYSRISQSIKPEMFHFKQNQILFQAIQDLVDQGIAFDVTELSLHLEKQKLMDQIAFKGMTGFEYLNYVYRNSDFVKNLEHNSKVIID
;
A
#
# COMPACT_ATOMS: atom_id res chain seq x y z
N MET A 1 -27.56 -14.50 -6.63
CA MET A 1 -26.55 -13.71 -5.89
C MET A 1 -26.29 -12.41 -6.66
N ASN A 2 -26.69 -11.24 -6.14
CA ASN A 2 -26.67 -9.95 -6.85
C ASN A 2 -25.26 -9.57 -7.34
N GLN A 3 -25.18 -8.97 -8.54
CA GLN A 3 -23.93 -8.49 -9.15
C GLN A 3 -23.21 -7.47 -8.25
N GLU A 4 -23.94 -6.63 -7.53
CA GLU A 4 -23.39 -5.66 -6.57
C GLU A 4 -22.67 -6.32 -5.38
N LYS A 5 -23.20 -7.42 -4.86
CA LYS A 5 -22.55 -8.16 -3.76
C LYS A 5 -21.23 -8.80 -4.19
N LYS A 6 -21.15 -9.24 -5.45
CA LYS A 6 -19.91 -9.79 -6.04
C LYS A 6 -18.85 -8.72 -6.22
N LYS A 7 -19.22 -7.54 -6.74
CA LYS A 7 -18.31 -6.41 -6.92
C LYS A 7 -17.73 -5.93 -5.58
N LYS A 8 -18.60 -5.68 -4.59
CA LYS A 8 -18.18 -5.27 -3.25
C LYS A 8 -17.22 -6.28 -2.60
N LYS A 9 -17.46 -7.58 -2.78
CA LYS A 9 -16.55 -8.62 -2.28
C LYS A 9 -15.19 -8.60 -2.98
N LYS A 10 -15.16 -8.40 -4.31
CA LYS A 10 -13.91 -8.28 -5.08
C LYS A 10 -13.08 -7.08 -4.61
N ASP A 11 -13.71 -5.92 -4.44
CA ASP A 11 -13.04 -4.69 -4.00
C ASP A 11 -12.45 -4.83 -2.59
N LEU A 12 -13.14 -5.55 -1.70
CA LEU A 12 -12.61 -5.87 -0.37
C LEU A 12 -11.32 -6.72 -0.46
N VAL A 13 -11.34 -7.77 -1.29
CA VAL A 13 -10.18 -8.65 -1.48
C VAL A 13 -8.99 -7.88 -2.07
N ILE A 14 -9.22 -7.05 -3.09
CA ILE A 14 -8.16 -6.21 -3.68
C ILE A 14 -7.56 -5.28 -2.63
N ALA A 15 -8.41 -4.63 -1.82
CA ALA A 15 -7.93 -3.71 -0.78
C ALA A 15 -7.04 -4.42 0.25
N GLU A 16 -7.38 -5.65 0.64
CA GLU A 16 -6.58 -6.44 1.57
C GLU A 16 -5.26 -6.92 0.95
N ILE A 17 -5.27 -7.31 -0.34
CA ILE A 17 -4.05 -7.71 -1.06
C ILE A 17 -3.09 -6.53 -1.20
N GLU A 18 -3.58 -5.36 -1.63
CA GLU A 18 -2.73 -4.17 -1.77
C GLU A 18 -2.18 -3.70 -0.43
N ALA A 19 -3.02 -3.64 0.61
CA ALA A 19 -2.58 -3.28 1.95
C ALA A 19 -1.54 -4.26 2.48
N GLY A 20 -1.73 -5.58 2.28
CA GLY A 20 -0.75 -6.57 2.68
C GLY A 20 0.56 -6.48 1.88
N PHE A 21 0.48 -6.22 0.56
CA PHE A 21 1.64 -6.00 -0.29
C PHE A 21 2.48 -4.82 0.20
N LEU A 22 1.85 -3.67 0.44
CA LEU A 22 2.50 -2.50 1.02
C LEU A 22 3.06 -2.79 2.41
N GLY A 23 2.31 -3.51 3.25
CA GLY A 23 2.76 -3.92 4.57
C GLY A 23 4.06 -4.75 4.54
N ILE A 24 4.19 -5.68 3.60
CA ILE A 24 5.43 -6.46 3.39
C ILE A 24 6.58 -5.54 3.03
N ILE A 25 6.38 -4.58 2.11
CA ILE A 25 7.43 -3.65 1.68
C ILE A 25 7.88 -2.76 2.84
N ILE A 26 6.93 -2.21 3.61
CA ILE A 26 7.22 -1.38 4.78
C ILE A 26 8.02 -2.17 5.84
N ARG A 27 7.73 -3.45 6.01
CA ARG A 27 8.41 -4.32 6.98
C ARG A 27 9.78 -4.80 6.52
N ASP A 28 9.93 -5.06 5.22
CA ASP A 28 11.16 -5.50 4.57
C ASP A 28 11.48 -4.55 3.42
N ASN A 29 12.28 -3.51 3.70
CA ASN A 29 12.66 -2.51 2.70
C ASN A 29 13.40 -3.15 1.50
N SER A 30 14.08 -4.30 1.68
CA SER A 30 14.72 -5.02 0.57
C SER A 30 13.70 -5.58 -0.43
N ALA A 31 12.45 -5.77 0.00
CA ALA A 31 11.36 -6.19 -0.87
C ALA A 31 11.06 -5.18 -1.96
N TYR A 32 11.21 -3.87 -1.68
CA TYR A 32 11.01 -2.83 -2.67
C TYR A 32 11.94 -3.02 -3.88
N SER A 33 13.23 -3.27 -3.64
CA SER A 33 14.23 -3.46 -4.71
C SER A 33 13.91 -4.64 -5.64
N ARG A 34 13.17 -5.65 -5.17
CA ARG A 34 12.74 -6.80 -5.98
C ARG A 34 11.60 -6.45 -6.94
N ILE A 35 10.74 -5.51 -6.57
CA ILE A 35 9.47 -5.23 -7.26
C ILE A 35 9.41 -3.88 -7.95
N SER A 36 10.32 -2.94 -7.63
CA SER A 36 10.26 -1.54 -8.06
C SER A 36 10.37 -1.35 -9.58
N GLN A 37 10.94 -2.32 -10.29
CA GLN A 37 10.99 -2.30 -11.77
C GLN A 37 9.66 -2.72 -12.42
N SER A 38 8.84 -3.48 -11.70
CA SER A 38 7.62 -4.11 -12.23
C SER A 38 6.34 -3.44 -11.74
N ILE A 39 6.41 -2.73 -10.62
CA ILE A 39 5.26 -2.12 -9.96
C ILE A 39 5.43 -0.61 -9.91
N LYS A 40 4.41 0.10 -10.40
CA LYS A 40 4.30 1.56 -10.36
C LYS A 40 3.11 1.97 -9.48
N PRO A 41 3.14 3.18 -8.89
CA PRO A 41 2.03 3.70 -8.09
C PRO A 41 0.68 3.58 -8.80
N GLU A 42 0.62 3.90 -10.11
CA GLU A 42 -0.63 3.90 -10.88
C GLU A 42 -1.31 2.53 -10.99
N MET A 43 -0.58 1.44 -10.71
CA MET A 43 -1.07 0.06 -10.84
C MET A 43 -1.94 -0.36 -9.65
N PHE A 44 -1.82 0.33 -8.50
CA PHE A 44 -2.72 0.09 -7.39
C PHE A 44 -4.13 0.59 -7.72
N HIS A 45 -5.14 -0.23 -7.42
CA HIS A 45 -6.56 0.07 -7.59
C HIS A 45 -7.02 1.21 -6.69
N PHE A 46 -6.55 1.24 -5.43
CA PHE A 46 -6.97 2.24 -4.46
C PHE A 46 -6.01 3.43 -4.41
N LYS A 47 -6.56 4.65 -4.51
CA LYS A 47 -5.75 5.88 -4.58
C LYS A 47 -4.83 6.06 -3.37
N GLN A 48 -5.32 5.66 -2.19
CA GLN A 48 -4.56 5.67 -0.95
C GLN A 48 -3.28 4.83 -1.06
N ASN A 49 -3.38 3.66 -1.69
CA ASN A 49 -2.24 2.76 -1.89
C ASN A 49 -1.29 3.26 -2.98
N GLN A 50 -1.80 3.94 -4.01
CA GLN A 50 -0.95 4.66 -4.98
C GLN A 50 -0.09 5.71 -4.25
N ILE A 51 -0.71 6.52 -3.38
CA ILE A 51 -0.01 7.56 -2.61
C ILE A 51 1.04 6.94 -1.67
N LEU A 52 0.68 5.86 -0.97
CA LEU A 52 1.62 5.16 -0.09
C LEU A 52 2.81 4.59 -0.85
N PHE A 53 2.58 3.96 -2.01
CA PHE A 53 3.67 3.44 -2.81
C PHE A 53 4.57 4.56 -3.32
N GLN A 54 4.00 5.66 -3.84
CA GLN A 54 4.77 6.84 -4.25
C GLN A 54 5.61 7.40 -3.10
N ALA A 55 5.07 7.50 -1.89
CA ALA A 55 5.81 7.95 -0.72
C ALA A 55 7.02 7.04 -0.40
N ILE A 56 6.88 5.73 -0.58
CA ILE A 56 8.01 4.78 -0.46
C ILE A 56 9.05 5.08 -1.54
N GLN A 57 8.64 5.29 -2.80
CA GLN A 57 9.58 5.60 -3.88
C GLN A 57 10.34 6.89 -3.59
N ASP A 58 9.65 7.95 -3.17
CA ASP A 58 10.25 9.24 -2.85
C ASP A 58 11.33 9.10 -1.76
N LEU A 59 11.07 8.31 -0.71
CA LEU A 59 12.04 8.09 0.37
C LEU A 59 13.24 7.28 -0.12
N VAL A 60 13.02 6.24 -0.92
CA VAL A 60 14.10 5.44 -1.52
C VAL A 60 14.96 6.27 -2.44
N ASP A 61 14.37 7.13 -3.27
CA ASP A 61 15.08 8.03 -4.18
C ASP A 61 15.93 9.07 -3.41
N GLN A 62 15.54 9.39 -2.18
CA GLN A 62 16.32 10.22 -1.26
C GLN A 62 17.38 9.42 -0.48
N GLY A 63 17.47 8.10 -0.67
CA GLY A 63 18.37 7.21 0.08
C GLY A 63 17.95 7.00 1.53
N ILE A 64 16.68 7.26 1.86
CA ILE A 64 16.12 7.16 3.21
C ILE A 64 15.45 5.78 3.36
N ALA A 65 15.84 5.03 4.40
CA ALA A 65 15.11 3.83 4.80
C ALA A 65 13.71 4.22 5.30
N PHE A 66 12.70 3.43 4.97
CA PHE A 66 11.31 3.78 5.24
C PHE A 66 10.68 2.79 6.22
N ASP A 67 9.92 3.34 7.17
CA ASP A 67 9.05 2.61 8.07
C ASP A 67 7.74 3.40 8.25
N VAL A 68 6.88 2.96 9.18
CA VAL A 68 5.63 3.68 9.48
C VAL A 68 5.88 5.13 9.93
N THR A 69 6.95 5.36 10.68
CA THR A 69 7.30 6.69 11.21
C THR A 69 7.74 7.60 10.07
N GLU A 70 8.71 7.16 9.27
CA GLU A 70 9.24 7.95 8.15
C GLU A 70 8.18 8.23 7.09
N LEU A 71 7.35 7.23 6.78
CA LEU A 71 6.22 7.44 5.88
C LEU A 71 5.22 8.45 6.45
N SER A 72 4.95 8.39 7.76
CA SER A 72 4.03 9.36 8.36
C SER A 72 4.57 10.79 8.27
N LEU A 73 5.85 11.00 8.59
CA LEU A 73 6.50 12.30 8.52
C LEU A 73 6.53 12.85 7.09
N HIS A 74 6.85 11.99 6.11
CA HIS A 74 6.86 12.37 4.70
C HIS A 74 5.47 12.75 4.20
N LEU A 75 4.44 11.97 4.54
CA LEU A 75 3.05 12.24 4.15
C LEU A 75 2.49 13.50 4.82
N GLU A 76 2.84 13.77 6.09
CA GLU A 76 2.46 15.01 6.77
C GLU A 76 3.12 16.23 6.13
N LYS A 77 4.43 16.15 5.85
CA LYS A 77 5.18 17.23 5.17
C LYS A 77 4.56 17.59 3.83
N GLN A 78 4.05 16.59 3.10
CA GLN A 78 3.37 16.79 1.82
C GLN A 78 1.87 17.08 1.91
N LYS A 79 1.29 17.11 3.13
CA LYS A 79 -0.16 17.27 3.36
C LYS A 79 -1.01 16.19 2.67
N LEU A 80 -0.48 14.97 2.59
CA LEU A 80 -1.12 13.81 1.98
C LEU A 80 -1.79 12.89 2.99
N MET A 81 -1.59 13.09 4.30
CA MET A 81 -2.12 12.22 5.35
C MET A 81 -3.65 12.05 5.26
N ASP A 82 -4.39 13.12 5.03
CA ASP A 82 -5.86 13.04 4.91
C ASP A 82 -6.30 12.30 3.63
N GLN A 83 -5.46 12.30 2.59
CA GLN A 83 -5.76 11.66 1.31
C GLN A 83 -5.61 10.14 1.35
N ILE A 84 -4.88 9.62 2.34
CA ILE A 84 -4.75 8.18 2.56
C ILE A 84 -5.82 7.62 3.51
N ALA A 85 -6.74 8.44 4.01
CA ALA A 85 -7.87 7.97 4.81
C ALA A 85 -8.74 6.97 4.01
N PHE A 86 -9.18 5.89 4.67
CA PHE A 86 -9.88 4.80 3.99
C PHE A 86 -10.86 4.06 4.91
N LYS A 87 -12.06 3.74 4.40
CA LYS A 87 -13.09 2.94 5.11
C LYS A 87 -13.38 3.41 6.55
N GLY A 88 -13.36 4.72 6.79
CA GLY A 88 -13.63 5.30 8.11
C GLY A 88 -12.42 5.40 9.03
N MET A 89 -11.25 4.94 8.59
CA MET A 89 -9.97 5.18 9.26
C MET A 89 -9.38 6.52 8.82
N THR A 90 -8.80 7.26 9.77
CA THR A 90 -7.88 8.36 9.49
C THR A 90 -6.64 7.87 8.73
N GLY A 91 -5.87 8.78 8.14
CA GLY A 91 -4.65 8.39 7.43
C GLY A 91 -3.65 7.64 8.31
N PHE A 92 -3.45 8.10 9.55
CA PHE A 92 -2.59 7.43 10.53
C PHE A 92 -3.07 6.03 10.89
N GLU A 93 -4.38 5.85 11.12
CA GLU A 93 -4.96 4.55 11.39
C GLU A 93 -4.82 3.62 10.18
N TYR A 94 -5.00 4.15 8.96
CA TYR A 94 -4.84 3.37 7.74
C TYR A 94 -3.40 2.94 7.51
N LEU A 95 -2.42 3.82 7.72
CA LEU A 95 -1.00 3.48 7.60
C LEU A 95 -0.62 2.35 8.59
N ASN A 96 -1.09 2.44 9.84
CA ASN A 96 -0.90 1.39 10.84
C ASN A 96 -1.61 0.09 10.47
N TYR A 97 -2.82 0.17 9.89
CA TYR A 97 -3.54 -0.98 9.38
C TYR A 97 -2.74 -1.69 8.27
N VAL A 98 -2.22 -0.93 7.29
CA VAL A 98 -1.39 -1.45 6.19
C VAL A 98 -0.17 -2.20 6.75
N TYR A 99 0.56 -1.60 7.69
CA TYR A 99 1.72 -2.24 8.32
C TYR A 99 1.36 -3.56 9.01
N ARG A 100 0.25 -3.61 9.75
CA ARG A 100 -0.22 -4.84 10.43
C ARG A 100 -0.71 -5.91 9.48
N ASN A 101 -1.20 -5.51 8.30
CA ASN A 101 -1.75 -6.44 7.32
C ASN A 101 -0.68 -7.16 6.49
N SER A 102 0.62 -6.98 6.81
CA SER A 102 1.73 -7.68 6.14
C SER A 102 1.59 -9.20 6.16
N ASP A 103 0.93 -9.74 7.18
CA ASP A 103 0.78 -11.19 7.38
C ASP A 103 -0.39 -11.79 6.58
N PHE A 104 -1.29 -10.93 6.07
CA PHE A 104 -2.43 -11.37 5.26
C PHE A 104 -1.98 -12.01 3.95
N VAL A 105 -0.77 -11.67 3.48
CA VAL A 105 -0.27 -12.19 2.22
C VAL A 105 1.16 -12.69 2.34
N LYS A 106 1.33 -13.99 2.14
CA LYS A 106 2.62 -14.67 2.36
C LYS A 106 3.56 -14.65 1.15
N ASN A 107 3.09 -14.18 -0.02
CA ASN A 107 3.83 -14.26 -1.27
C ASN A 107 3.76 -12.95 -2.08
N LEU A 108 4.84 -12.18 -2.03
CA LEU A 108 4.99 -10.89 -2.72
C LEU A 108 4.83 -11.02 -4.25
N GLU A 109 5.38 -12.06 -4.86
CA GLU A 109 5.35 -12.31 -6.31
C GLU A 109 3.97 -12.73 -6.83
N HIS A 110 3.17 -13.36 -5.97
CA HIS A 110 1.79 -13.69 -6.34
C HIS A 110 0.92 -12.42 -6.35
N ASN A 111 1.18 -11.50 -5.42
CA ASN A 111 0.37 -10.29 -5.25
C ASN A 111 0.69 -9.21 -6.27
N SER A 112 1.95 -9.12 -6.68
CA SER A 112 2.36 -8.21 -7.76
C SER A 112 1.51 -8.47 -9.01
N LYS A 113 1.18 -9.73 -9.32
CA LYS A 113 0.28 -10.07 -10.43
C LYS A 113 -1.14 -9.53 -10.24
N VAL A 114 -1.69 -9.57 -9.03
CA VAL A 114 -3.02 -9.02 -8.73
C VAL A 114 -3.05 -7.49 -8.85
N ILE A 115 -1.91 -6.83 -8.61
CA ILE A 115 -1.76 -5.39 -8.79
C ILE A 115 -1.56 -5.04 -10.27
N ILE A 116 -0.92 -5.93 -11.04
CA ILE A 116 -0.68 -5.75 -12.49
C ILE A 116 -1.97 -5.98 -13.33
N ASP A 117 -2.75 -7.02 -13.00
CA ASP A 117 -3.94 -7.48 -13.75
C ASP A 117 -5.20 -6.63 -13.53
#